data_AF-A0A8H5F7A9-F1
#
_entry.id   AF-A0A8H5F7A9-F1
#
_cell.length_a   1.000
_cell.length_b   1.000
_cell.length_c   1.000
_cell.angle_alpha   90.00
_cell.angle_beta   90.00
_cell.angle_gamma   90.00
#
_symmetry.space_group_name_H-M   'P 1'
#
loop_
_entity.id
_entity.type
_entity.pdbx_description
1 polymer ?
#
loop_
_entity_poly.entity_id
_entity_poly.type
_entity_poly.pdbx_seq_one_letter_code
_entity_poly.pdbx_strand_id
1 'polypeptide(L)'
;MPCEKDGSLIEHSDVELLFAANGGLGPTVEAQRTAALTHNVPFGDIVQFAAAVGVSNCAGAPRLEFMAGRPTTSQASPAGLVPGPGDTVDRILERMADAGFSADETVDLLASHSIAAQQGLNTALGADHALMSSAFRAAMVKLATLGNNRSTLVDCSSVIPTPASAPAPPTIPGGKTLDDIEGSCAATPFPSLPIAPGPTPTVPAVAV
;
A
#
# COMPACT_ATOMS: atom_id res chain seq x y z
N MET A 1 18.55 3.34 -13.54
CA MET A 1 18.42 4.52 -12.67
C MET A 1 17.90 4.01 -11.32
N PRO A 2 18.57 4.26 -10.18
CA PRO A 2 17.99 3.89 -8.90
C PRO A 2 17.85 5.13 -7.99
N CYS A 3 16.67 5.74 -8.01
CA CYS A 3 16.16 6.60 -6.93
C CYS A 3 14.84 5.97 -6.51
N GLU A 4 14.89 4.86 -5.77
CA GLU A 4 13.68 4.23 -5.27
C GLU A 4 13.87 3.85 -3.81
N LYS A 5 12.86 4.17 -2.99
CA LYS A 5 12.84 4.15 -1.52
C LYS A 5 14.08 4.79 -0.89
N ASP A 6 14.42 6.00 -1.30
CA ASP A 6 15.51 6.82 -0.77
C ASP A 6 15.00 8.01 0.08
N GLY A 7 13.71 8.34 -0.02
CA GLY A 7 13.09 9.45 0.70
C GLY A 7 12.96 10.73 -0.14
N SER A 8 13.15 10.65 -1.46
CA SER A 8 13.08 11.80 -2.38
C SER A 8 11.77 12.59 -2.28
N LEU A 9 10.64 11.91 -2.08
CA LEU A 9 9.33 12.56 -1.90
C LEU A 9 9.32 13.55 -0.72
N ILE A 10 10.08 13.25 0.34
CA ILE A 10 10.25 14.17 1.47
C ILE A 10 11.41 15.14 1.16
N GLU A 11 12.56 14.68 0.69
CA GLU A 11 13.71 15.55 0.48
C GLU A 11 13.44 16.67 -0.54
N HIS A 12 12.75 16.35 -1.63
CA HIS A 12 12.43 17.20 -2.79
C HIS A 12 10.91 17.45 -2.91
N SER A 13 10.24 17.65 -1.78
CA SER A 13 8.78 17.78 -1.73
C SER A 13 8.25 19.02 -2.47
N ASP A 14 9.08 20.04 -2.67
CA ASP A 14 8.80 21.22 -3.48
C ASP A 14 8.63 20.91 -4.97
N VAL A 15 9.22 19.81 -5.44
CA VAL A 15 9.09 19.30 -6.82
C VAL A 15 8.06 18.18 -6.90
N GLU A 16 8.23 17.13 -6.10
CA GLU A 16 7.45 15.89 -6.28
C GLU A 16 5.98 16.04 -5.87
N LEU A 17 5.64 16.93 -4.94
CA LEU A 17 4.23 17.19 -4.58
C LEU A 17 3.47 18.00 -5.63
N LEU A 18 4.15 18.53 -6.65
CA LEU A 18 3.50 19.18 -7.79
C LEU A 18 2.96 18.17 -8.81
N PHE A 19 3.36 16.91 -8.73
CA PHE A 19 2.87 15.87 -9.62
C PHE A 19 1.42 15.52 -9.29
N ALA A 20 0.56 15.47 -10.31
CA ALA A 20 -0.87 15.21 -10.12
C ALA A 20 -1.16 13.90 -9.35
N ALA A 21 -0.36 12.86 -9.58
CA ALA A 21 -0.50 11.57 -8.91
C ALA A 21 -0.12 11.60 -7.41
N ASN A 22 0.62 12.62 -6.95
CA ASN A 22 1.00 12.81 -5.55
C ASN A 22 0.06 13.78 -4.81
N GLY A 23 -1.07 14.14 -5.43
CA GLY A 23 -2.05 15.05 -4.84
C GLY A 23 -2.51 14.57 -3.46
N GLY A 24 -2.57 15.49 -2.49
CA GLY A 24 -3.03 15.20 -1.13
C GLY A 24 -1.98 14.66 -0.16
N LEU A 25 -0.76 14.34 -0.62
CA LEU A 25 0.30 13.80 0.25
C LEU A 25 0.98 14.84 1.15
N GLY A 26 0.77 16.14 0.91
CA GLY A 26 1.46 17.23 1.61
C GLY A 26 1.43 17.13 3.15
N PRO A 27 0.26 17.02 3.80
CA PRO A 27 0.19 16.90 5.25
C PRO A 27 0.97 15.68 5.80
N THR A 28 0.89 14.53 5.12
CA THR A 28 1.60 13.32 5.52
C THR A 28 3.11 13.46 5.33
N VAL A 29 3.56 14.07 4.24
CA VAL A 29 4.99 14.33 3.97
C VAL A 29 5.59 15.24 5.05
N GLU A 30 4.90 16.32 5.43
CA GLU A 30 5.41 17.23 6.46
C GLU A 30 5.39 16.62 7.87
N ALA A 31 4.40 15.79 8.18
CA ALA A 31 4.38 15.03 9.43
C ALA A 31 5.57 14.04 9.52
N GLN A 32 5.83 13.30 8.44
CA GLN A 32 6.96 12.37 8.39
C GLN A 32 8.32 13.08 8.36
N ARG A 33 8.43 14.23 7.68
CA ARG A 33 9.62 15.09 7.71
C ARG A 33 9.95 15.48 9.14
N THR A 34 8.97 15.98 9.87
CA THR A 34 9.13 16.42 11.27
C THR A 34 9.61 15.28 12.16
N ALA A 35 9.01 14.09 12.01
CA ALA A 35 9.40 12.90 12.76
C ALA A 35 10.84 12.46 12.43
N ALA A 36 11.20 12.41 11.14
CA ALA A 36 12.55 12.03 10.72
C ALA A 36 13.63 12.97 11.27
N LEU A 37 13.40 14.29 11.18
CA LEU A 37 14.34 15.29 11.68
C LEU A 37 14.46 15.24 13.21
N THR A 38 13.36 15.03 13.91
CA THR A 38 13.34 14.94 15.38
C THR A 38 14.11 13.71 15.88
N HIS A 39 14.02 12.59 15.17
CA HIS A 39 14.68 11.33 15.53
C HIS A 39 16.01 11.10 14.82
N ASN A 40 16.47 12.06 14.00
CA ASN A 40 17.69 11.98 13.21
C ASN A 40 17.80 10.68 12.40
N VAL A 41 16.73 10.33 11.67
CA VAL A 41 16.67 9.15 10.79
C VAL A 41 16.53 9.55 9.32
N PRO A 42 17.06 8.75 8.37
CA PRO A 42 16.88 9.02 6.94
C PRO A 42 15.40 9.09 6.54
N PHE A 43 15.07 9.95 5.57
CA PHE A 43 13.70 10.07 5.08
C PHE A 43 13.18 8.77 4.44
N GLY A 44 14.03 8.03 3.72
CA GLY A 44 13.65 6.71 3.21
C GLY A 44 13.25 5.75 4.33
N ASP A 45 13.97 5.78 5.47
CA ASP A 45 13.70 4.90 6.60
C ASP A 45 12.43 5.28 7.36
N ILE A 46 12.18 6.58 7.59
CA ILE A 46 10.96 7.00 8.29
C ILE A 46 9.70 6.62 7.51
N VAL A 47 9.72 6.71 6.18
CA VAL A 47 8.57 6.37 5.33
C VAL A 47 8.24 4.90 5.45
N GLN A 48 9.26 4.02 5.34
CA GLN A 48 9.05 2.58 5.43
C GLN A 48 8.70 2.12 6.85
N PHE A 49 9.30 2.76 7.85
CA PHE A 49 8.98 2.51 9.26
C PHE A 49 7.53 2.89 9.57
N ALA A 50 7.11 4.11 9.20
CA ALA A 50 5.76 4.59 9.42
C ALA A 50 4.71 3.72 8.71
N ALA A 51 5.01 3.26 7.49
CA ALA A 51 4.15 2.33 6.77
C ALA A 51 4.03 0.97 7.50
N ALA A 52 5.16 0.38 7.92
CA ALA A 52 5.16 -0.91 8.62
C ALA A 52 4.41 -0.85 9.97
N VAL A 53 4.63 0.22 10.74
CA VAL A 53 3.91 0.45 12.01
C VAL A 53 2.43 0.75 11.75
N GLY A 54 2.11 1.58 10.77
CA GLY A 54 0.73 1.93 10.40
C GLY A 54 -0.08 0.69 10.02
N VAL A 55 0.46 -0.17 9.16
CA VAL A 55 -0.15 -1.45 8.79
C VAL A 55 -0.32 -2.36 10.01
N SER A 56 0.64 -2.36 10.94
CA SER A 56 0.55 -3.20 12.14
C SER A 56 -0.61 -2.83 13.09
N ASN A 57 -1.13 -1.61 12.98
CA ASN A 57 -2.29 -1.16 13.76
C ASN A 57 -3.62 -1.68 13.19
N CYS A 58 -3.62 -2.26 11.98
CA CYS A 58 -4.81 -2.79 11.33
C CYS A 58 -5.01 -4.27 11.68
N ALA A 59 -6.17 -4.63 12.23
CA ALA A 59 -6.48 -6.01 12.57
C ALA A 59 -6.52 -6.91 11.32
N GLY A 60 -5.87 -8.07 11.38
CA GLY A 60 -5.74 -9.01 10.25
C GLY A 60 -4.63 -8.67 9.25
N ALA A 61 -3.97 -7.52 9.41
CA ALA A 61 -2.83 -7.17 8.57
C ALA A 61 -1.62 -8.09 8.82
N PRO A 62 -0.75 -8.28 7.83
CA PRO A 62 0.53 -8.95 8.06
C PRO A 62 1.48 -8.06 8.86
N ARG A 63 2.38 -8.69 9.62
CA ARG A 63 3.55 -7.99 10.17
C ARG A 63 4.58 -7.77 9.06
N LEU A 64 4.70 -6.53 8.60
CA LEU A 64 5.66 -6.16 7.57
C LEU A 64 7.10 -6.23 8.10
N GLU A 65 8.03 -6.52 7.19
CA GLU A 65 9.45 -6.41 7.46
C GLU A 65 9.89 -4.95 7.44
N PHE A 66 10.84 -4.59 8.29
CA PHE A 66 11.45 -3.27 8.29
C PHE A 66 12.96 -3.38 8.24
N MET A 67 13.53 -3.00 7.09
CA MET A 67 14.96 -2.88 6.87
C MET A 67 15.35 -1.39 7.02
N ALA A 68 16.41 -1.08 7.76
CA ALA A 68 16.92 0.29 7.97
C ALA A 68 18.32 0.49 7.38
N GLY A 69 18.71 1.73 7.14
CA GLY A 69 20.02 2.10 6.59
C GLY A 69 19.97 2.67 5.18
N ARG A 70 18.84 3.26 4.77
CA ARG A 70 18.73 3.94 3.47
C ARG A 70 19.61 5.21 3.42
N PRO A 71 20.06 5.63 2.23
CA PRO A 71 20.82 6.86 2.07
C PRO A 71 20.08 8.09 2.63
N THR A 72 20.83 9.06 3.13
CA THR A 72 20.29 10.32 3.66
C THR A 72 20.10 11.40 2.58
N THR A 73 20.48 11.11 1.34
CA THR A 73 20.43 12.04 0.21
C THR A 73 19.90 11.34 -1.02
N SER A 74 19.10 12.04 -1.81
CA SER A 74 18.42 11.55 -3.01
C SER A 74 18.38 12.61 -4.11
N GLN A 75 17.81 12.25 -5.26
CA GLN A 75 17.44 13.20 -6.32
C GLN A 75 15.93 13.17 -6.50
N ALA A 76 15.35 14.28 -6.96
CA ALA A 76 13.93 14.33 -7.27
C ALA A 76 13.55 13.27 -8.32
N SER A 77 12.46 12.56 -8.05
CA SER A 77 11.92 11.55 -8.96
C SER A 77 11.39 12.20 -10.26
N PRO A 78 11.58 11.55 -11.43
CA PRO A 78 10.89 11.96 -12.66
C PRO A 78 9.36 11.92 -12.51
N ALA A 79 8.67 12.81 -13.22
CA ALA A 79 7.20 12.80 -13.29
C ALA A 79 6.65 11.57 -14.03
N GLY A 80 5.39 11.21 -13.77
CA GLY A 80 4.68 10.13 -14.49
C GLY A 80 5.04 8.72 -14.04
N LEU A 81 5.77 8.59 -12.92
CA LEU A 81 6.25 7.32 -12.38
C LEU A 81 5.28 6.67 -11.36
N VAL A 82 4.21 7.37 -10.98
CA VAL A 82 3.15 6.87 -10.09
C VAL A 82 1.90 6.59 -10.92
N PRO A 83 1.36 5.36 -10.91
CA PRO A 83 0.12 5.03 -11.62
C PRO A 83 -1.06 5.88 -11.13
N GLY A 84 -1.84 6.42 -12.05
CA GLY A 84 -3.06 7.16 -11.75
C GLY A 84 -4.32 6.29 -11.92
N PRO A 85 -5.44 6.63 -11.25
CA PRO A 85 -6.69 5.86 -11.37
C PRO A 85 -7.36 5.95 -12.76
N GLY A 86 -6.93 6.90 -13.60
CA GLY A 86 -7.38 7.02 -14.99
C GLY A 86 -6.51 6.29 -16.02
N ASP A 87 -5.44 5.62 -15.58
CA ASP A 87 -4.59 4.83 -16.47
C ASP A 87 -5.27 3.51 -16.86
N THR A 88 -4.98 3.01 -18.06
CA THR A 88 -5.44 1.67 -18.48
C THR A 88 -4.72 0.58 -17.68
N VAL A 89 -5.32 -0.59 -17.57
CA VAL A 89 -4.69 -1.76 -16.91
C VAL A 89 -3.33 -2.07 -17.54
N ASP A 90 -3.23 -2.08 -18.87
CA ASP A 90 -1.95 -2.32 -19.56
C ASP A 90 -0.87 -1.33 -19.14
N ARG A 91 -1.20 -0.02 -19.08
CA ARG A 91 -0.26 1.01 -18.66
C ARG A 91 0.18 0.82 -17.20
N ILE A 92 -0.74 0.43 -16.32
CA ILE A 92 -0.42 0.15 -14.91
C ILE A 92 0.52 -1.05 -14.84
N LEU A 93 0.21 -2.15 -15.52
CA LEU A 93 1.01 -3.37 -15.49
C LEU A 93 2.39 -3.16 -16.11
N GLU A 94 2.49 -2.44 -17.23
CA GLU A 94 3.78 -2.05 -17.83
C GLU A 94 4.62 -1.21 -16.86
N ARG A 95 3.98 -0.24 -16.18
CA ARG A 95 4.66 0.63 -15.21
C ARG A 95 5.16 -0.15 -13.99
N MET A 96 4.34 -1.05 -13.47
CA MET A 96 4.71 -1.88 -12.34
C MET A 96 5.79 -2.90 -12.73
N ALA A 97 5.74 -3.45 -13.95
CA ALA A 97 6.78 -4.31 -14.49
C ALA A 97 8.12 -3.60 -14.69
N ASP A 98 8.13 -2.34 -15.12
CA ASP A 98 9.33 -1.49 -15.17
C ASP A 98 9.96 -1.30 -13.78
N ALA A 99 9.12 -1.14 -12.74
CA ALA A 99 9.53 -1.14 -11.34
C ALA A 99 9.83 -2.55 -10.78
N GLY A 100 9.78 -3.59 -11.61
CA GLY A 100 10.15 -4.95 -11.29
C GLY A 100 9.05 -5.85 -10.74
N PHE A 101 7.78 -5.43 -10.74
CA PHE A 101 6.64 -6.20 -10.22
C PHE A 101 5.89 -6.98 -11.32
N SER A 102 5.50 -8.22 -11.02
CA SER A 102 4.57 -8.95 -11.88
C SER A 102 3.14 -8.42 -11.76
N ALA A 103 2.25 -8.88 -12.64
CA ALA A 103 0.82 -8.58 -12.53
C ALA A 103 0.23 -9.09 -11.21
N ASP A 104 0.62 -10.28 -10.77
CA ASP A 104 0.18 -10.84 -9.49
C ASP A 104 0.67 -9.98 -8.32
N GLU A 105 1.94 -9.59 -8.30
CA GLU A 105 2.49 -8.71 -7.25
C GLU A 105 1.85 -7.32 -7.25
N THR A 106 1.38 -6.85 -8.42
CA THR A 106 0.62 -5.59 -8.53
C THR A 106 -0.75 -5.73 -7.87
N VAL A 107 -1.46 -6.84 -8.12
CA VAL A 107 -2.72 -7.16 -7.43
C VAL A 107 -2.50 -7.28 -5.92
N ASP A 108 -1.40 -7.92 -5.52
CA ASP A 108 -1.03 -8.06 -4.11
C ASP A 108 -0.81 -6.70 -3.43
N LEU A 109 -0.16 -5.74 -4.08
CA LEU A 109 0.03 -4.40 -3.54
C LEU A 109 -1.28 -3.62 -3.41
N LEU A 110 -2.25 -3.86 -4.29
CA LEU A 110 -3.57 -3.23 -4.23
C LEU A 110 -4.40 -3.69 -3.02
N ALA A 111 -3.97 -4.74 -2.30
CA ALA A 111 -4.51 -5.09 -0.99
C ALA A 111 -4.48 -3.93 0.02
N SER A 112 -3.53 -2.98 -0.14
CA SER A 112 -3.47 -1.75 0.65
C SER A 112 -4.80 -0.98 0.64
N HIS A 113 -5.59 -1.11 -0.43
CA HIS A 113 -6.91 -0.48 -0.53
C HIS A 113 -7.94 -1.04 0.47
N SER A 114 -7.68 -2.18 1.11
CA SER A 114 -8.53 -2.72 2.19
C SER A 114 -8.46 -1.90 3.50
N ILE A 115 -7.48 -1.01 3.64
CA ILE A 115 -7.31 -0.10 4.78
C ILE A 115 -7.13 1.35 4.30
N ALA A 116 -7.68 1.67 3.14
CA ALA A 116 -7.59 2.99 2.52
C ALA A 116 -8.94 3.70 2.51
N ALA A 117 -8.86 5.02 2.53
CA ALA A 117 -9.95 5.89 2.13
C ALA A 117 -9.42 6.85 1.07
N GLN A 118 -10.35 7.35 0.28
CA GLN A 118 -10.04 8.24 -0.82
C GLN A 118 -10.41 9.68 -0.40
N GLN A 119 -9.65 10.66 -0.87
CA GLN A 119 -10.04 12.06 -0.89
C GLN A 119 -9.89 12.59 -2.34
N GLY A 120 -10.99 12.71 -3.11
CA GLY A 120 -10.99 13.14 -4.54
C GLY A 120 -11.47 12.23 -5.73
N LEU A 121 -11.46 10.89 -5.71
CA LEU A 121 -11.97 9.95 -6.76
C LEU A 121 -12.60 8.62 -6.24
N ASN A 122 -13.64 8.11 -6.92
CA ASN A 122 -14.55 6.98 -6.57
C ASN A 122 -13.96 5.54 -6.76
N THR A 123 -14.53 4.51 -6.10
CA THR A 123 -13.90 3.21 -5.71
C THR A 123 -14.60 1.92 -6.21
N ALA A 124 -13.85 0.79 -6.39
CA ALA A 124 -14.25 -0.62 -6.13
C ALA A 124 -13.11 -1.65 -6.39
N LEU A 125 -12.97 -2.74 -5.58
CA LEU A 125 -12.45 -4.13 -5.90
C LEU A 125 -12.28 -5.03 -4.62
N GLY A 126 -12.39 -6.39 -4.72
CA GLY A 126 -11.86 -7.36 -3.72
C GLY A 126 -12.28 -8.87 -3.80
N ALA A 127 -11.41 -9.81 -3.34
CA ALA A 127 -11.70 -11.06 -2.55
C ALA A 127 -10.44 -11.94 -2.20
N ASP A 128 -10.51 -12.68 -1.06
CA ASP A 128 -9.53 -13.56 -0.33
C ASP A 128 -8.50 -12.89 0.61
N HIS A 129 -8.84 -12.81 1.91
CA HIS A 129 -8.07 -12.11 2.94
C HIS A 129 -6.76 -12.81 3.37
N ALA A 130 -6.71 -14.14 3.45
CA ALA A 130 -5.52 -14.82 3.96
C ALA A 130 -4.41 -14.83 2.90
N LEU A 131 -4.80 -15.11 1.65
CA LEU A 131 -3.92 -14.97 0.50
C LEU A 131 -3.45 -13.51 0.38
N MET A 132 -4.39 -12.55 0.42
CA MET A 132 -4.10 -11.12 0.36
C MET A 132 -3.11 -10.67 1.43
N SER A 133 -3.28 -11.04 2.70
CA SER A 133 -2.35 -10.62 3.76
C SER A 133 -0.93 -11.18 3.54
N SER A 134 -0.80 -12.44 3.13
CA SER A 134 0.51 -13.05 2.87
C SER A 134 1.21 -12.49 1.63
N ALA A 135 0.43 -12.26 0.56
CA ALA A 135 0.92 -11.80 -0.72
C ALA A 135 1.24 -10.29 -0.69
N PHE A 136 0.39 -9.48 -0.04
CA PHE A 136 0.67 -8.08 0.29
C PHE A 136 1.98 -7.94 1.08
N ARG A 137 2.22 -8.81 2.06
CA ARG A 137 3.48 -8.79 2.82
C ARG A 137 4.68 -8.98 1.90
N ALA A 138 4.64 -9.98 1.01
CA ALA A 138 5.72 -10.27 0.09
C ALA A 138 5.97 -9.11 -0.89
N ALA A 139 4.89 -8.57 -1.46
CA ALA A 139 4.98 -7.45 -2.39
C ALA A 139 5.47 -6.17 -1.70
N MET A 140 5.07 -5.90 -0.45
CA MET A 140 5.56 -4.79 0.35
C MET A 140 7.04 -4.92 0.72
N VAL A 141 7.56 -6.12 0.96
CA VAL A 141 9.01 -6.35 1.18
C VAL A 141 9.81 -5.93 -0.06
N LYS A 142 9.35 -6.35 -1.24
CA LYS A 142 9.96 -5.98 -2.52
C LYS A 142 9.86 -4.47 -2.77
N LEU A 143 8.69 -3.88 -2.53
CA LEU A 143 8.48 -2.44 -2.63
C LEU A 143 9.36 -1.64 -1.68
N ALA A 144 9.52 -2.08 -0.42
CA ALA A 144 10.33 -1.40 0.59
C ALA A 144 11.84 -1.45 0.32
N THR A 145 12.29 -2.38 -0.54
CA THR A 145 13.71 -2.59 -0.88
C THR A 145 14.03 -2.21 -2.33
N LEU A 146 13.05 -1.75 -3.11
CA LEU A 146 13.25 -1.22 -4.44
C LEU A 146 14.31 -0.09 -4.39
N GLY A 147 15.21 -0.04 -5.38
CA GLY A 147 16.33 0.90 -5.43
C GLY A 147 17.44 0.69 -4.40
N ASN A 148 17.31 -0.25 -3.45
CA ASN A 148 18.27 -0.48 -2.38
C ASN A 148 18.87 -1.90 -2.44
N ASN A 149 20.13 -2.04 -2.03
CA ASN A 149 20.71 -3.36 -1.82
C ASN A 149 20.32 -3.88 -0.43
N ARG A 150 19.46 -4.90 -0.38
CA ARG A 150 19.02 -5.52 0.88
C ARG A 150 20.19 -5.98 1.78
N SER A 151 21.31 -6.43 1.20
CA SER A 151 22.46 -6.90 1.99
C SER A 151 23.20 -5.77 2.72
N THR A 152 22.96 -4.51 2.36
CA THR A 152 23.55 -3.34 3.03
C THR A 152 22.61 -2.72 4.05
N LEU A 153 21.39 -3.26 4.20
CA LEU A 153 20.41 -2.81 5.18
C LEU A 153 20.42 -3.72 6.41
N VAL A 154 20.01 -3.16 7.54
CA VAL A 154 19.86 -3.87 8.81
C VAL A 154 18.41 -4.28 9.00
N ASP A 155 18.18 -5.55 9.34
CA ASP A 155 16.83 -6.03 9.68
C ASP A 155 16.45 -5.56 11.09
N CYS A 156 15.50 -4.63 11.12
CA CYS A 156 14.94 -4.03 12.32
C CYS A 156 13.52 -4.52 12.61
N SER A 157 13.05 -5.58 11.95
CA SER A 157 11.63 -6.00 11.99
C SER A 157 11.11 -6.34 13.39
N SER A 158 12.00 -6.62 14.35
CA SER A 158 11.64 -6.87 15.75
C SER A 158 10.90 -5.70 16.39
N VAL A 159 11.09 -4.47 15.92
CA VAL A 159 10.44 -3.27 16.46
C VAL A 159 9.01 -3.07 15.95
N ILE A 160 8.62 -3.75 14.86
CA ILE A 160 7.27 -3.64 14.29
C ILE A 160 6.31 -4.41 15.19
N PRO A 161 5.22 -3.81 15.70
CA PRO A 161 4.25 -4.52 16.53
C PRO A 161 3.64 -5.73 15.81
N THR A 162 3.20 -6.72 16.59
CA THR A 162 2.41 -7.83 16.02
C THR A 162 0.96 -7.37 15.85
N PRO A 163 0.38 -7.45 14.64
CA PRO A 163 -0.99 -7.02 14.39
C PRO A 163 -2.00 -7.85 15.18
N ALA A 164 -3.12 -7.23 15.57
CA ALA A 164 -4.25 -7.96 16.12
C ALA A 164 -4.82 -8.94 15.09
N SER A 165 -5.41 -10.05 15.55
CA SER A 165 -6.04 -11.04 14.67
C SER A 165 -7.23 -10.44 13.90
N ALA A 166 -7.48 -10.97 12.71
CA ALA A 166 -8.63 -10.56 11.89
C ALA A 166 -9.95 -10.83 12.64
N PRO A 167 -10.91 -9.89 12.63
CA PRO A 167 -12.14 -10.00 13.42
C PRO A 167 -13.15 -11.02 12.85
N ALA A 168 -13.16 -11.27 11.54
CA ALA A 168 -14.06 -12.25 10.90
C ALA A 168 -13.56 -12.64 9.48
N PRO A 169 -13.95 -13.83 8.97
CA PRO A 169 -13.75 -14.20 7.56
C PRO A 169 -14.56 -13.29 6.62
N PRO A 170 -14.22 -13.25 5.31
CA PRO A 170 -14.93 -12.42 4.34
C PRO A 170 -16.41 -12.85 4.20
N THR A 171 -17.28 -11.85 4.13
CA THR A 171 -18.74 -12.01 3.98
C THR A 171 -19.24 -11.15 2.82
N ILE A 172 -20.31 -11.57 2.15
CA ILE A 172 -21.09 -10.70 1.27
C ILE A 172 -21.84 -9.68 2.15
N PRO A 173 -21.84 -8.37 1.82
CA PRO A 173 -22.57 -7.37 2.60
C PRO A 173 -24.06 -7.71 2.73
N GLY A 174 -24.69 -7.28 3.82
CA GLY A 174 -26.13 -7.45 4.00
C GLY A 174 -26.94 -6.88 2.82
N GLY A 175 -28.05 -7.52 2.46
CA GLY A 175 -28.85 -7.12 1.30
C GLY A 175 -28.21 -7.35 -0.07
N LYS A 176 -27.02 -7.96 -0.13
CA LYS A 176 -26.35 -8.41 -1.37
C LYS A 176 -26.33 -9.94 -1.43
N THR A 177 -26.16 -10.45 -2.64
CA THR A 177 -26.13 -11.89 -2.95
C THR A 177 -24.99 -12.23 -3.89
N LEU A 178 -24.80 -13.52 -4.20
CA LEU A 178 -23.86 -13.94 -5.23
C LEU A 178 -24.22 -13.41 -6.63
N ASP A 179 -25.50 -13.10 -6.88
CA ASP A 179 -25.94 -12.53 -8.16
C ASP A 179 -25.48 -11.07 -8.35
N ASP A 180 -25.10 -10.39 -7.27
CA ASP A 180 -24.49 -9.06 -7.31
C ASP A 180 -22.98 -9.10 -7.65
N ILE A 181 -22.38 -10.29 -7.79
CA ILE A 181 -20.95 -10.48 -8.05
C ILE A 181 -20.66 -10.64 -9.54
N GLU A 182 -19.89 -9.72 -10.10
CA GLU A 182 -19.40 -9.76 -11.49
C GLU A 182 -18.17 -10.68 -11.61
N GLY A 183 -18.40 -11.99 -11.58
CA GLY A 183 -17.34 -12.99 -11.70
C GLY A 183 -16.52 -12.84 -12.98
N SER A 184 -15.23 -12.56 -12.85
CA SER A 184 -14.34 -12.27 -13.98
C SER A 184 -13.25 -13.33 -14.22
N CYS A 185 -13.06 -14.26 -13.28
CA CYS A 185 -12.14 -15.38 -13.45
C CYS A 185 -12.85 -16.56 -14.13
N ALA A 186 -12.55 -16.79 -15.42
CA ALA A 186 -13.16 -17.89 -16.17
C ALA A 186 -12.74 -19.28 -15.66
N ALA A 187 -11.52 -19.39 -15.11
CA ALA A 187 -10.97 -20.66 -14.63
C ALA A 187 -11.50 -21.08 -13.25
N THR A 188 -11.81 -20.09 -12.40
CA THR A 188 -12.20 -20.33 -11.01
C THR A 188 -13.44 -19.49 -10.68
N PRO A 189 -14.62 -20.12 -10.51
CA PRO A 189 -15.83 -19.43 -10.07
C PRO A 189 -15.60 -18.72 -8.74
N PHE A 190 -16.33 -17.62 -8.52
CA PHE A 190 -16.29 -16.91 -7.24
C PHE A 190 -16.69 -17.85 -6.09
N PRO A 191 -15.97 -17.83 -4.94
CA PRO A 191 -16.24 -18.74 -3.84
C PRO A 191 -17.60 -18.44 -3.18
N SER A 192 -18.26 -19.48 -2.66
CA SER A 192 -19.46 -19.31 -1.85
C SER A 192 -19.10 -18.69 -0.50
N LEU A 193 -19.51 -17.44 -0.27
CA LEU A 193 -19.29 -16.72 0.98
C LEU A 193 -20.59 -16.57 1.79
N PRO A 194 -20.52 -16.57 3.13
CA PRO A 194 -21.67 -16.24 3.96
C PRO A 194 -22.12 -14.78 3.75
N ILE A 195 -23.43 -14.55 3.80
CA ILE A 195 -24.04 -13.21 3.71
C ILE A 195 -24.18 -12.64 5.12
N ALA A 196 -23.68 -11.42 5.33
CA ALA A 196 -23.83 -10.71 6.59
C ALA A 196 -25.32 -10.39 6.85
N PRO A 197 -25.80 -10.48 8.11
CA PRO A 197 -27.20 -10.22 8.42
C PRO A 197 -27.55 -8.73 8.23
N GLY A 198 -28.81 -8.47 7.86
CA GLY A 198 -29.36 -7.11 7.75
C GLY A 198 -29.28 -6.49 6.36
N PRO A 199 -29.66 -5.20 6.22
CA PRO A 199 -29.59 -4.47 4.96
C PRO A 199 -28.15 -4.08 4.61
N THR A 200 -27.95 -3.55 3.40
CA THR A 200 -26.64 -3.03 2.98
C THR A 200 -26.20 -1.88 3.87
N PRO A 201 -25.02 -1.97 4.51
CA PRO A 201 -24.57 -0.95 5.42
C PRO A 201 -24.09 0.30 4.67
N THR A 202 -24.30 1.47 5.29
CA THR A 202 -23.60 2.70 4.89
C THR A 202 -22.20 2.68 5.49
N VAL A 203 -21.17 2.78 4.65
CA VAL A 203 -19.78 2.84 5.11
C VAL A 203 -19.48 4.26 5.64
N PRO A 204 -19.04 4.42 6.92
CA PRO A 204 -18.72 5.73 7.46
C PRO A 204 -17.44 6.29 6.80
N ALA A 205 -17.39 7.62 6.67
CA ALA A 205 -16.17 8.29 6.25
C ALA A 205 -15.07 8.13 7.32
N VAL A 206 -13.83 8.02 6.87
CA VAL A 206 -12.67 8.03 7.77
C VAL A 206 -12.49 9.45 8.31
N ALA A 207 -12.37 9.57 9.64
CA ALA A 207 -12.02 10.83 10.28
C ALA A 207 -10.55 11.15 9.96
N VAL A 208 -10.30 12.34 9.40
CA VAL A 208 -8.98 12.86 9.05
C VAL A 208 -8.65 14.04 9.94
#